data_AF-H8FUQ3-F1
#
_entry.id   AF-H8FUQ3-F1
#
_cell.length_a   1.000
_cell.length_b   1.000
_cell.length_c   1.000
_cell.angle_alpha   90.00
_cell.angle_beta   90.00
_cell.angle_gamma   90.00
#
_symmetry.space_group_name_H-M   'P 1'
#
loop_
_entity.id
_entity.type
_entity.pdbx_description
1 polymer ?
#
loop_
_entity_poly.entity_id
_entity_poly.type
_entity_poly.pdbx_seq_one_letter_code
_entity_poly.pdbx_strand_id
1 'polypeptide(L)'
;MIRRRLRLSTTAWALLISLVLHLAAILAVRQIEVYIPFDPAQERVTNVELVPQLPPSPPPPPPLPSPPPPPPPPPEPKPEPKAKEPPPPPPQLNRAPIAKQSSGAKSGETAPRPAQTTAAVVSVETGGSRKPTAPVRGGLSQSAQDFILAQILKMWRFDSASMKGKGVVISAVIEINADGTLGGMMNRSVPWNPEAVISGYDRLPPNSALRRALESYLLALRLSQPLTLPPDDGKGWPRRMVLRFAIDDL
;
A
#
# COMPACT_ATOMS: atom_id res chain seq x y z
N MET A 1 22.23 -11.25 -81.03
CA MET A 1 21.54 -10.59 -79.90
C MET A 1 22.06 -11.18 -78.59
N ILE A 2 22.93 -10.46 -77.86
CA ILE A 2 23.61 -10.95 -76.65
C ILE A 2 22.74 -10.60 -75.43
N ARG A 3 22.11 -11.60 -74.81
CA ARG A 3 21.40 -11.44 -73.52
C ARG A 3 22.43 -11.44 -72.38
N ARG A 4 22.88 -10.26 -71.95
CA ARG A 4 23.63 -10.10 -70.69
C ARG A 4 22.69 -10.39 -69.51
N ARG A 5 22.76 -11.59 -68.95
CA ARG A 5 22.14 -11.88 -67.65
C ARG A 5 23.00 -11.24 -66.56
N LEU A 6 22.57 -10.09 -66.02
CA LEU A 6 23.16 -9.54 -64.81
C LEU A 6 22.86 -10.51 -63.66
N ARG A 7 23.88 -11.25 -63.23
CA ARG A 7 23.83 -11.97 -61.95
C ARG A 7 24.08 -10.94 -60.86
N LEU A 8 23.00 -10.41 -60.26
CA LEU A 8 23.14 -9.60 -59.06
C LEU A 8 23.70 -10.49 -57.94
N SER A 9 24.71 -9.99 -57.23
CA SER A 9 25.29 -10.66 -56.08
C SER A 9 24.23 -10.82 -54.98
N THR A 10 24.40 -11.83 -54.13
CA THR A 10 23.55 -12.06 -52.94
C THR A 10 23.49 -10.83 -52.03
N THR A 11 24.58 -10.06 -51.96
CA THR A 11 24.66 -8.81 -51.21
C THR A 11 23.75 -7.72 -51.79
N ALA A 12 23.67 -7.60 -53.12
CA ALA A 12 22.78 -6.64 -53.77
C ALA A 12 21.30 -6.98 -53.51
N TRP A 13 20.96 -8.26 -53.49
CA TRP A 13 19.63 -8.73 -53.10
C TRP A 13 19.29 -8.44 -51.65
N ALA A 14 20.23 -8.68 -50.72
CA ALA A 14 20.01 -8.39 -49.30
C ALA A 14 19.76 -6.90 -49.04
N LEU A 15 20.51 -6.02 -49.69
CA LEU A 15 20.32 -4.57 -49.58
C LEU A 15 18.98 -4.12 -50.16
N LEU A 16 18.58 -4.68 -51.31
CA LEU A 16 17.30 -4.35 -51.94
C LEU A 16 16.12 -4.79 -51.08
N ILE A 17 16.18 -6.00 -50.50
CA ILE A 17 15.14 -6.48 -49.57
C ILE A 17 15.08 -5.60 -48.33
N SER A 18 16.23 -5.25 -47.74
CA SER A 18 16.28 -4.38 -46.56
C SER A 18 15.66 -3.01 -46.84
N LEU A 19 15.96 -2.40 -48.00
CA LEU A 19 15.39 -1.13 -48.43
C LEU A 19 13.87 -1.22 -48.56
N VAL A 20 13.36 -2.26 -49.21
CA VAL A 20 11.91 -2.47 -49.39
C VAL A 20 11.21 -2.65 -48.03
N LEU A 21 11.82 -3.36 -47.10
CA LEU A 21 11.26 -3.63 -45.77
C LEU A 21 11.15 -2.35 -44.93
N HIS A 22 12.16 -1.48 -44.99
CA HIS A 22 12.11 -0.17 -44.34
C HIS A 22 11.06 0.75 -44.98
N LEU A 23 10.95 0.74 -46.31
CA LEU A 23 9.93 1.53 -47.00
C LEU A 23 8.50 1.10 -46.60
N ALA A 24 8.27 -0.22 -46.50
CA ALA A 24 7.00 -0.78 -46.06
C ALA A 24 6.67 -0.40 -44.61
N ALA A 25 7.65 -0.43 -43.70
CA ALA A 25 7.47 -0.03 -42.31
C ALA A 25 7.07 1.45 -42.18
N ILE A 26 7.71 2.34 -42.95
CA ILE A 26 7.39 3.78 -42.95
C ILE A 26 5.96 4.02 -43.47
N LEU A 27 5.55 3.32 -44.53
CA LEU A 27 4.19 3.41 -45.07
C LEU A 27 3.14 2.87 -44.08
N ALA A 28 3.44 1.81 -43.33
CA ALA A 28 2.55 1.26 -42.32
C ALA A 28 2.31 2.23 -41.16
N VAL A 29 3.36 2.90 -40.66
CA VAL A 29 3.22 3.91 -39.59
C VAL A 29 2.34 5.08 -40.06
N ARG A 30 2.51 5.54 -41.30
CA ARG A 30 1.69 6.63 -41.85
C ARG A 30 0.22 6.27 -42.04
N GLN A 31 -0.10 5.00 -42.32
CA GLN A 31 -1.50 4.54 -42.38
C GLN A 31 -2.18 4.54 -41.01
N ILE A 32 -1.43 4.30 -39.92
CA ILE A 32 -1.98 4.23 -38.55
C ILE A 32 -2.35 5.62 -38.01
N GLU A 33 -1.64 6.69 -38.39
CA GLU A 33 -1.95 8.05 -37.94
C GLU A 33 -3.26 8.62 -38.51
N VAL A 34 -3.78 8.07 -39.62
CA VAL A 34 -4.99 8.60 -40.30
C VAL A 34 -6.29 8.02 -39.73
N TYR A 35 -6.24 7.00 -38.87
CA TYR A 35 -7.43 6.34 -38.33
C TYR A 35 -7.52 6.42 -36.80
N ILE A 36 -7.38 7.63 -36.25
CA ILE A 36 -7.92 7.93 -34.92
C ILE A 36 -9.25 8.64 -35.15
N PRO A 37 -10.41 7.97 -35.03
CA PRO A 37 -11.68 8.66 -35.02
C PRO A 37 -11.71 9.51 -33.74
N PHE A 38 -11.37 10.79 -33.90
CA PHE A 38 -11.67 11.81 -32.91
C PHE A 38 -13.19 11.93 -32.90
N ASP A 39 -13.83 11.45 -31.85
CA ASP A 39 -15.26 11.60 -31.64
C ASP A 39 -15.49 12.93 -30.89
N PRO A 40 -15.88 14.03 -31.57
CA PRO A 40 -16.14 15.30 -30.91
C PRO A 40 -17.44 15.33 -30.09
N ALA A 41 -18.17 14.21 -29.93
CA ALA A 41 -19.51 14.20 -29.32
C ALA A 41 -19.56 14.08 -27.78
N GLN A 42 -18.47 14.35 -27.05
CA GLN A 42 -18.53 14.42 -25.57
C GLN A 42 -18.07 15.76 -25.00
N GLU A 43 -18.52 16.85 -25.59
CA GLU A 43 -18.75 18.07 -24.82
C GLU A 43 -20.12 17.92 -24.11
N ARG A 44 -20.15 17.18 -23.00
CA ARG A 44 -21.35 17.15 -22.14
C ARG A 44 -21.45 18.49 -21.42
N VAL A 45 -22.09 19.45 -22.07
CA VAL A 45 -22.62 20.66 -21.44
C VAL A 45 -23.67 20.22 -20.43
N THR A 46 -23.30 20.14 -19.15
CA THR A 46 -24.26 19.96 -18.06
C THR A 46 -25.09 21.24 -17.92
N ASN A 47 -26.27 21.24 -18.54
CA ASN A 47 -27.32 22.21 -18.21
C ASN A 47 -27.80 21.91 -16.78
N VAL A 48 -27.48 22.80 -15.85
CA VAL A 48 -27.95 22.75 -14.46
C VAL A 48 -29.30 23.46 -14.42
N GLU A 49 -30.39 22.70 -14.34
CA GLU A 49 -31.72 23.22 -14.07
C GLU A 49 -31.82 23.55 -12.57
N LEU A 50 -31.88 24.85 -12.23
CA LEU A 50 -32.02 25.31 -10.86
C LEU A 50 -33.45 25.05 -10.38
N VAL A 51 -33.63 23.98 -9.62
CA VAL A 51 -34.83 23.77 -8.80
C VAL A 51 -34.82 24.78 -7.65
N PRO A 52 -35.89 25.57 -7.43
CA PRO A 52 -36.00 26.46 -6.28
C PRO A 52 -35.93 25.63 -4.97
N GLN A 53 -34.88 25.84 -4.18
CA GLN A 53 -34.74 25.22 -2.87
C GLN A 53 -35.78 25.82 -1.91
N LEU A 54 -36.64 24.98 -1.33
CA LEU A 54 -37.46 25.37 -0.19
C LEU A 54 -36.56 25.79 0.98
N PRO A 55 -36.99 26.76 1.82
CA PRO A 55 -36.20 27.22 2.95
C PRO A 55 -35.90 26.06 3.93
N PRO A 56 -34.71 26.03 4.53
CA PRO A 56 -34.34 25.00 5.49
C PRO A 56 -35.27 25.03 6.71
N SER A 57 -35.71 23.85 7.14
CA SER A 57 -36.49 23.70 8.37
C SER A 57 -35.67 24.19 9.58
N PRO A 58 -36.30 24.83 10.58
CA PRO A 58 -35.59 25.31 11.76
C PRO A 58 -34.89 24.15 12.48
N PRO A 59 -33.71 24.40 13.08
CA PRO A 59 -32.99 23.37 13.80
C PRO A 59 -33.83 22.83 14.97
N PRO A 60 -33.73 21.53 15.28
CA PRO A 60 -34.41 20.96 16.43
C PRO A 60 -33.95 21.64 17.73
N PRO A 61 -34.84 21.81 18.73
CA PRO A 61 -34.46 22.41 20.01
C PRO A 61 -33.35 21.57 20.67
N PRO A 62 -32.44 22.20 21.42
CA PRO A 62 -31.38 21.48 22.12
C PRO A 62 -31.99 20.47 23.10
N PRO A 63 -31.37 19.29 23.26
CA PRO A 63 -31.81 18.32 24.24
C PRO A 63 -31.74 18.92 25.65
N LEU A 64 -32.77 18.67 26.45
CA LEU A 64 -32.80 19.06 27.85
C LEU A 64 -31.61 18.43 28.59
N PRO A 65 -30.98 19.15 29.54
CA PRO A 65 -29.91 18.60 30.34
C PRO A 65 -30.40 17.40 31.16
N SER A 66 -29.64 16.32 31.12
CA SER A 66 -29.90 15.12 31.92
C SER A 66 -29.94 15.47 33.42
N PRO A 67 -30.84 14.87 34.21
CA PRO A 67 -30.86 15.10 35.65
C PRO A 67 -29.53 14.67 36.29
N PRO A 68 -29.07 15.37 37.34
CA PRO A 68 -27.85 15.02 38.02
C PRO A 68 -27.95 13.60 38.61
N PRO A 69 -26.85 12.82 38.60
CA PRO A 69 -26.84 11.49 39.19
C PRO A 69 -27.15 11.57 40.69
N PRO A 70 -27.85 10.56 41.26
CA PRO A 70 -28.09 10.50 42.69
C PRO A 70 -26.76 10.44 43.46
N PRO A 71 -26.70 11.03 44.67
CA PRO A 71 -25.50 11.01 45.47
C PRO A 71 -25.09 9.57 45.81
N PRO A 72 -23.77 9.28 45.88
CA PRO A 72 -23.29 7.97 46.25
C PRO A 72 -23.71 7.61 47.68
N PRO A 73 -23.98 6.33 47.97
CA PRO A 73 -24.28 5.89 49.33
C PRO A 73 -23.09 6.16 50.27
N PRO A 74 -23.34 6.46 51.55
CA PRO A 74 -22.28 6.70 52.51
C PRO A 74 -21.37 5.48 52.66
N PRO A 75 -20.04 5.67 52.74
CA PRO A 75 -19.09 4.58 52.94
C PRO A 75 -19.30 3.90 54.30
N GLU A 76 -19.26 2.57 54.29
CA GLU A 76 -19.28 1.75 55.51
C GLU A 76 -18.07 2.06 56.41
N PRO A 77 -18.24 1.99 57.75
CA PRO A 77 -17.16 2.26 58.68
C PRO A 77 -16.02 1.24 58.57
N LYS A 78 -14.79 1.77 58.45
CA LYS A 78 -13.52 1.03 58.39
C LYS A 78 -13.30 0.20 59.67
N PRO A 79 -12.91 -1.08 59.57
CA PRO A 79 -12.35 -1.81 60.70
C PRO A 79 -10.97 -1.25 61.11
N GLU A 80 -10.71 -1.21 62.42
CA GLU A 80 -9.48 -0.69 63.02
C GLU A 80 -8.22 -1.48 62.61
N PRO A 81 -7.03 -0.84 62.52
CA PRO A 81 -5.78 -1.50 62.15
C PRO A 81 -5.15 -2.22 63.34
N LYS A 82 -4.89 -3.53 63.19
CA LYS A 82 -3.94 -4.26 64.05
C LYS A 82 -2.49 -3.85 63.72
N ALA A 83 -1.71 -3.64 64.76
CA ALA A 83 -0.30 -3.21 64.73
C ALA A 83 0.61 -4.16 63.94
N LYS A 84 1.58 -3.57 63.21
CA LYS A 84 2.65 -4.29 62.49
C LYS A 84 3.88 -4.44 63.40
N GLU A 85 4.41 -5.66 63.52
CA GLU A 85 5.76 -5.91 64.05
C GLU A 85 6.85 -5.51 63.04
N PRO A 86 8.05 -5.09 63.49
CA PRO A 86 9.17 -4.75 62.61
C PRO A 86 9.88 -5.99 62.06
N PRO A 87 10.33 -5.99 60.79
CA PRO A 87 11.07 -7.09 60.19
C PRO A 87 12.56 -7.12 60.62
N PRO A 88 13.20 -8.31 60.68
CA PRO A 88 14.61 -8.47 61.04
C PRO A 88 15.60 -8.04 59.94
N PRO A 89 16.88 -7.75 60.28
CA PRO A 89 17.87 -7.22 59.35
C PRO A 89 18.33 -8.23 58.29
N PRO A 90 18.78 -7.76 57.11
CA PRO A 90 19.06 -8.60 55.95
C PRO A 90 20.30 -9.50 56.13
N PRO A 91 20.26 -10.77 55.71
CA PRO A 91 21.45 -11.64 55.66
C PRO A 91 22.41 -11.24 54.54
N GLN A 92 23.70 -11.26 54.87
CA GLN A 92 24.82 -10.95 53.99
C GLN A 92 25.09 -12.05 52.95
N LEU A 93 25.64 -11.60 51.82
CA LEU A 93 26.00 -12.35 50.61
C LEU A 93 26.92 -13.55 50.88
N ASN A 94 26.53 -14.73 50.41
CA ASN A 94 27.44 -15.85 50.15
C ASN A 94 27.48 -16.15 48.65
N ARG A 95 28.69 -16.09 48.07
CA ARG A 95 29.01 -16.54 46.71
C ARG A 95 29.18 -18.06 46.68
N ALA A 96 28.56 -18.74 45.72
CA ALA A 96 28.98 -20.04 45.18
C ALA A 96 28.29 -20.29 43.80
N PRO A 97 28.68 -21.29 42.99
CA PRO A 97 29.47 -21.08 41.79
C PRO A 97 28.75 -21.41 40.47
N ILE A 98 29.36 -20.94 39.38
CA ILE A 98 29.02 -21.17 37.97
C ILE A 98 28.93 -22.67 37.65
N ALA A 99 27.84 -23.08 36.98
CA ALA A 99 27.77 -24.34 36.23
C ALA A 99 27.04 -24.13 34.89
N LYS A 100 27.60 -24.79 33.86
CA LYS A 100 27.28 -24.71 32.44
C LYS A 100 26.13 -25.66 32.04
N GLN A 101 25.53 -25.39 30.87
CA GLN A 101 24.77 -26.32 30.00
C GLN A 101 23.39 -26.77 30.56
N SER A 102 22.32 -27.04 29.81
CA SER A 102 21.93 -26.95 28.40
C SER A 102 20.47 -27.44 28.33
N SER A 103 19.68 -26.90 27.39
CA SER A 103 18.58 -27.55 26.66
C SER A 103 17.34 -28.09 27.41
N GLY A 104 16.15 -27.80 26.85
CA GLY A 104 15.03 -28.75 26.89
C GLY A 104 13.68 -28.20 27.37
N ALA A 105 12.90 -27.71 26.40
CA ALA A 105 11.45 -27.62 26.32
C ALA A 105 10.58 -28.09 27.52
N LYS A 106 9.66 -27.21 27.94
CA LYS A 106 8.28 -27.63 28.23
C LYS A 106 7.27 -26.50 28.02
N SER A 107 6.25 -26.83 27.25
CA SER A 107 5.09 -26.04 26.88
C SER A 107 4.40 -25.37 28.06
N GLY A 108 4.12 -24.08 27.90
CA GLY A 108 3.22 -23.29 28.72
C GLY A 108 2.12 -22.73 27.81
N GLU A 109 1.02 -23.45 27.81
CA GLU A 109 -0.30 -23.12 27.28
C GLU A 109 -0.64 -21.63 27.45
N THR A 110 -0.68 -20.91 26.32
CA THR A 110 -1.16 -19.53 26.28
C THR A 110 -2.42 -19.51 25.43
N ALA A 111 -3.51 -19.08 26.07
CA ALA A 111 -4.83 -18.88 25.50
C ALA A 111 -4.80 -18.17 24.12
N PRO A 112 -5.78 -18.43 23.24
CA PRO A 112 -5.84 -17.82 21.92
C PRO A 112 -6.10 -16.33 22.09
N ARG A 113 -5.03 -15.53 22.04
CA ARG A 113 -5.12 -14.11 21.76
C ARG A 113 -5.75 -13.99 20.37
N PRO A 114 -6.86 -13.26 20.19
CA PRO A 114 -7.52 -13.18 18.90
C PRO A 114 -6.51 -12.67 17.87
N ALA A 115 -6.41 -13.42 16.77
CA ALA A 115 -5.64 -13.03 15.60
C ALA A 115 -5.99 -11.59 15.26
N GLN A 116 -5.05 -10.68 15.46
CA GLN A 116 -5.09 -9.41 14.76
C GLN A 116 -4.82 -9.74 13.30
N THR A 117 -5.89 -10.02 12.57
CA THR A 117 -5.93 -10.05 11.12
C THR A 117 -5.67 -8.62 10.64
N THR A 118 -4.44 -8.13 10.82
CA THR A 118 -4.01 -6.91 10.16
C THR A 118 -3.62 -7.28 8.75
N ALA A 119 -4.63 -7.35 7.89
CA ALA A 119 -4.42 -7.41 6.45
C ALA A 119 -3.43 -6.30 6.06
N ALA A 120 -2.52 -6.63 5.17
CA ALA A 120 -1.79 -5.62 4.44
C ALA A 120 -2.84 -4.86 3.61
N VAL A 121 -2.93 -3.54 3.78
CA VAL A 121 -4.00 -2.71 3.19
C VAL A 121 -3.40 -1.64 2.31
N VAL A 122 -3.90 -1.53 1.08
CA VAL A 122 -3.68 -0.37 0.21
C VAL A 122 -4.89 0.56 0.32
N SER A 123 -4.64 1.84 0.55
CA SER A 123 -5.66 2.87 0.75
C SER A 123 -5.32 4.14 -0.03
N VAL A 124 -6.34 4.97 -0.25
CA VAL A 124 -6.21 6.27 -0.91
C VAL A 124 -6.67 7.37 0.03
N GLU A 125 -5.90 8.46 0.06
CA GLU A 125 -6.28 9.72 0.68
C GLU A 125 -6.36 10.79 -0.42
N THR A 126 -7.47 11.52 -0.49
CA THR A 126 -7.62 12.69 -1.38
C THR A 126 -7.57 13.96 -0.54
N GLY A 127 -6.59 14.82 -0.81
CA GLY A 127 -6.45 16.22 -0.35
C GLY A 127 -7.05 16.61 1.01
N GLY A 128 -6.21 16.69 2.05
CA GLY A 128 -6.52 17.44 3.28
C GLY A 128 -5.73 17.01 4.52
N SER A 129 -5.41 15.72 4.65
CA SER A 129 -4.61 15.21 5.76
C SER A 129 -3.22 14.78 5.27
N ARG A 130 -2.28 15.72 5.20
CA ARG A 130 -0.84 15.42 5.20
C ARG A 130 -0.36 15.11 6.62
N LYS A 131 -1.12 14.31 7.38
CA LYS A 131 -0.69 13.96 8.74
C LYS A 131 0.45 12.95 8.60
N PRO A 132 1.63 13.20 9.19
CA PRO A 132 2.70 12.22 9.20
C PRO A 132 2.16 10.94 9.83
N THR A 133 2.12 9.85 9.06
CA THR A 133 1.82 8.53 9.62
C THR A 133 2.93 8.21 10.61
N ALA A 134 2.58 7.95 11.86
CA ALA A 134 3.55 7.61 12.89
C ALA A 134 4.38 6.40 12.42
N PRO A 135 5.71 6.38 12.67
CA PRO A 135 6.54 5.26 12.28
C PRO A 135 5.99 3.97 12.90
N VAL A 136 5.81 2.94 12.08
CA VAL A 136 5.42 1.62 12.56
C VAL A 136 6.50 1.16 13.56
N ARG A 137 6.11 0.89 14.81
CA ARG A 137 7.05 0.45 15.85
C ARG A 137 7.71 -0.85 15.40
N GLY A 138 9.04 -0.83 15.24
CA GLY A 138 9.80 -1.97 14.70
C GLY A 138 9.86 -2.05 13.16
N GLY A 139 9.33 -1.05 12.45
CA GLY A 139 9.42 -0.95 10.99
C GLY A 139 10.80 -0.56 10.48
N LEU A 140 10.99 -0.64 9.16
CA LEU A 140 12.23 -0.23 8.48
C LEU A 140 12.49 1.27 8.63
N SER A 141 13.76 1.68 8.54
CA SER A 141 14.13 3.10 8.47
C SER A 141 13.49 3.78 7.25
N GLN A 142 13.39 5.11 7.28
CA GLN A 142 12.83 5.87 6.16
C GLN A 142 13.61 5.63 4.86
N SER A 143 14.95 5.67 4.88
CA SER A 143 15.79 5.39 3.70
C SER A 143 15.55 4.00 3.12
N ALA A 144 15.31 3.01 3.97
CA ALA A 144 14.94 1.67 3.56
C ALA A 144 13.54 1.61 2.92
N GLN A 145 12.57 2.35 3.47
CA GLN A 145 11.24 2.48 2.87
C GLN A 145 11.32 3.14 1.49
N ASP A 146 12.09 4.21 1.35
CA ASP A 146 12.29 4.93 0.08
C ASP A 146 12.98 4.06 -0.96
N PHE A 147 13.97 3.26 -0.56
CA PHE A 147 14.65 2.29 -1.43
C PHE A 147 13.67 1.24 -1.99
N ILE A 148 12.84 0.66 -1.12
CA ILE A 148 11.81 -0.32 -1.52
C ILE A 148 10.75 0.34 -2.40
N LEU A 149 10.30 1.55 -2.05
CA LEU A 149 9.35 2.31 -2.84
C LEU A 149 9.90 2.56 -4.26
N ALA A 150 11.14 3.00 -4.39
CA ALA A 150 11.78 3.22 -5.69
C ALA A 150 11.82 1.94 -6.54
N GLN A 151 12.10 0.79 -5.92
CA GLN A 151 12.06 -0.51 -6.62
C GLN A 151 10.66 -0.84 -7.15
N ILE A 152 9.62 -0.57 -6.36
CA ILE A 152 8.23 -0.80 -6.77
C ILE A 152 7.82 0.17 -7.88
N LEU A 153 8.15 1.46 -7.74
CA LEU A 153 7.83 2.48 -8.73
C LEU A 153 8.48 2.22 -10.08
N LYS A 154 9.68 1.61 -10.11
CA LYS A 154 10.33 1.17 -11.36
C LYS A 154 9.49 0.14 -12.15
N MET A 155 8.70 -0.67 -11.46
CA MET A 155 7.82 -1.68 -12.08
C MET A 155 6.41 -1.15 -12.33
N TRP A 156 6.07 0.01 -11.77
CA TRP A 156 4.73 0.55 -11.86
C TRP A 156 4.49 1.23 -13.20
N ARG A 157 3.49 0.75 -13.92
CA ARG A 157 3.11 1.27 -15.23
C ARG A 157 1.70 1.85 -15.15
N PHE A 158 1.63 3.15 -14.91
CA PHE A 158 0.39 3.90 -14.87
C PHE A 158 0.60 5.30 -15.45
N ASP A 159 -0.34 5.76 -16.26
CA ASP A 159 -0.31 7.13 -16.79
C ASP A 159 -0.92 8.09 -15.75
N SER A 160 -0.02 8.76 -15.00
CA SER A 160 -0.38 9.70 -13.93
C SER A 160 -1.01 11.00 -14.46
N ALA A 161 -0.93 11.30 -15.76
CA ALA A 161 -1.43 12.55 -16.33
C ALA A 161 -2.91 12.80 -16.00
N SER A 162 -3.73 11.75 -16.06
CA SER A 162 -5.16 11.82 -15.75
C SER A 162 -5.49 12.10 -14.27
N MET A 163 -4.50 12.04 -13.38
CA MET A 163 -4.66 12.24 -11.93
C MET A 163 -3.82 13.36 -11.36
N LYS A 164 -2.97 13.99 -12.16
CA LYS A 164 -2.14 15.12 -11.75
C LYS A 164 -3.01 16.30 -11.30
N GLY A 165 -2.63 16.92 -10.19
CA GLY A 165 -3.35 18.03 -9.56
C GLY A 165 -4.57 17.61 -8.72
N LYS A 166 -4.87 16.31 -8.61
CA LYS A 166 -5.99 15.82 -7.79
C LYS A 166 -5.61 15.55 -6.32
N GLY A 167 -4.34 15.74 -5.94
CA GLY A 167 -3.89 15.55 -4.56
C GLY A 167 -4.11 14.12 -4.05
N VAL A 168 -3.98 13.13 -4.94
CA VAL A 168 -4.17 11.71 -4.64
C VAL A 168 -2.91 11.15 -4.01
N VAL A 169 -3.06 10.59 -2.82
CA VAL A 169 -2.00 9.89 -2.11
C VAL A 169 -2.35 8.42 -2.02
N ILE A 170 -1.43 7.57 -2.46
CA ILE A 170 -1.53 6.13 -2.30
C ILE A 170 -0.72 5.75 -1.06
N SER A 171 -1.32 4.99 -0.15
CA SER A 171 -0.64 4.43 1.01
C SER A 171 -0.85 2.92 1.08
N ALA A 172 0.18 2.17 1.41
CA ALA A 172 0.12 0.73 1.58
C ALA A 172 0.86 0.30 2.84
N VAL A 173 0.18 -0.46 3.71
CA VAL A 173 0.84 -1.16 4.80
C VAL A 173 1.22 -2.54 4.30
N ILE A 174 2.52 -2.82 4.19
CA ILE A 174 3.03 -4.09 3.67
C ILE A 174 3.84 -4.81 4.73
N GLU A 175 3.82 -6.13 4.67
CA GLU A 175 4.68 -7.02 5.45
C GLU A 175 5.67 -7.68 4.50
N ILE A 176 6.95 -7.59 4.82
CA ILE A 176 8.05 -8.14 4.02
C ILE A 176 8.72 -9.25 4.80
N ASN A 177 8.91 -10.39 4.15
CA ASN A 177 9.58 -11.57 4.67
C ASN A 177 11.10 -11.46 4.47
N ALA A 178 11.86 -12.33 5.15
CA ALA A 178 13.33 -12.38 5.03
C ALA A 178 13.83 -12.71 3.62
N ASP A 179 12.99 -13.35 2.79
CA ASP A 179 13.29 -13.73 1.41
C ASP A 179 12.93 -12.62 0.39
N GLY A 180 12.48 -11.46 0.86
CA GLY A 180 12.06 -10.35 0.00
C GLY A 180 10.65 -10.51 -0.58
N THR A 181 9.93 -11.57 -0.24
CA THR A 181 8.52 -11.71 -0.63
C THR A 181 7.62 -10.89 0.29
N LEU A 182 6.44 -10.53 -0.21
CA LEU A 182 5.42 -9.88 0.60
C LEU A 182 4.58 -10.94 1.33
N GLY A 183 4.14 -10.62 2.54
CA GLY A 183 3.22 -11.44 3.32
C GLY A 183 1.76 -11.34 2.85
N GLY A 184 0.94 -12.29 3.29
CA GLY A 184 -0.51 -12.28 3.10
C GLY A 184 -0.97 -12.27 1.63
N MET A 185 -2.04 -11.53 1.34
CA MET A 185 -2.67 -11.47 0.01
C MET A 185 -1.84 -10.68 -1.03
N MET A 186 -0.78 -9.99 -0.61
CA MET A 186 0.14 -9.29 -1.51
C MET A 186 1.26 -10.18 -2.05
N ASN A 187 1.40 -11.42 -1.54
CA ASN A 187 2.40 -12.34 -2.05
C ASN A 187 2.16 -12.68 -3.52
N ARG A 188 3.23 -12.76 -4.32
CA ARG A 188 3.14 -13.08 -5.76
C ARG A 188 2.51 -14.44 -6.06
N SER A 189 2.64 -15.42 -5.17
CA SER A 189 2.10 -16.77 -5.35
C SER A 189 0.59 -16.88 -5.10
N VAL A 190 0.00 -15.89 -4.43
CA VAL A 190 -1.43 -15.89 -4.10
C VAL A 190 -2.24 -15.49 -5.34
N PRO A 191 -3.43 -16.09 -5.57
CA PRO A 191 -4.33 -15.68 -6.66
C PRO A 191 -4.58 -14.16 -6.67
N TRP A 192 -4.83 -13.62 -7.86
CA TRP A 192 -5.11 -12.21 -8.03
C TRP A 192 -6.47 -11.86 -7.44
N ASN A 193 -6.49 -11.17 -6.30
CA ASN A 193 -7.70 -10.66 -5.65
C ASN A 193 -7.46 -9.24 -5.09
N PRO A 194 -7.70 -8.20 -5.89
CA PRO A 194 -7.50 -6.81 -5.46
C PRO A 194 -8.46 -6.37 -4.35
N GLU A 195 -9.68 -6.90 -4.32
CA GLU A 195 -10.71 -6.57 -3.34
C GLU A 195 -10.28 -6.94 -1.92
N ALA A 196 -9.56 -8.05 -1.76
CA ALA A 196 -9.03 -8.48 -0.46
C ALA A 196 -7.87 -7.62 0.07
N VAL A 197 -7.31 -6.72 -0.75
CA VAL A 197 -6.09 -5.96 -0.44
C VAL A 197 -6.34 -4.45 -0.43
N ILE A 198 -7.16 -3.95 -1.35
CA ILE A 198 -7.41 -2.54 -1.55
C ILE A 198 -8.67 -2.14 -0.78
N SER A 199 -8.53 -1.22 0.18
CA SER A 199 -9.66 -0.70 0.94
C SER A 199 -10.67 0.01 0.05
N GLY A 200 -11.94 -0.38 0.15
CA GLY A 200 -13.04 0.25 -0.56
C GLY A 200 -13.03 0.00 -2.08
N TYR A 201 -12.30 -1.02 -2.55
CA TYR A 201 -12.19 -1.36 -3.96
C TYR A 201 -13.54 -1.51 -4.67
N ASP A 202 -14.52 -2.15 -4.04
CA ASP A 202 -15.86 -2.37 -4.63
C ASP A 202 -16.66 -1.08 -4.84
N ARG A 203 -16.30 -0.02 -4.12
CA ARG A 203 -16.93 1.30 -4.23
C ARG A 203 -16.33 2.11 -5.38
N LEU A 204 -15.22 1.67 -5.96
CA LEU A 204 -14.56 2.37 -7.05
C LEU A 204 -15.21 2.02 -8.40
N PRO A 205 -15.56 3.02 -9.23
CA PRO A 205 -16.10 2.75 -10.56
C PRO A 205 -15.14 1.88 -11.37
N PRO A 206 -15.62 0.82 -12.06
CA PRO A 206 -14.78 -0.14 -12.79
C PRO A 206 -13.78 0.50 -13.76
N ASN A 207 -14.19 1.58 -14.42
CA ASN A 207 -13.36 2.27 -15.42
C ASN A 207 -12.62 3.50 -14.87
N SER A 208 -12.66 3.74 -13.55
CA SER A 208 -12.01 4.91 -12.96
C SER A 208 -10.49 4.85 -13.07
N ALA A 209 -9.86 6.01 -13.28
CA ALA A 209 -8.40 6.13 -13.28
C ALA A 209 -7.80 5.70 -11.94
N LEU A 210 -8.49 6.01 -10.83
CA LEU A 210 -8.05 5.66 -9.48
C LEU A 210 -8.01 4.14 -9.27
N ARG A 211 -9.06 3.42 -9.68
CA ARG A 211 -9.09 1.96 -9.59
C ARG A 211 -7.95 1.33 -10.39
N ARG A 212 -7.75 1.77 -11.64
CA ARG A 212 -6.63 1.32 -12.49
C ARG A 212 -5.27 1.63 -11.88
N ALA A 213 -5.11 2.76 -11.19
CA ALA A 213 -3.87 3.12 -10.49
C ALA A 213 -3.59 2.19 -9.32
N LEU A 214 -4.59 1.86 -8.52
CA LEU A 214 -4.44 0.95 -7.38
C LEU A 214 -4.18 -0.49 -7.83
N GLU A 215 -4.89 -0.97 -8.85
CA GLU A 215 -4.65 -2.27 -9.45
C GLU A 215 -3.24 -2.37 -10.05
N SER A 216 -2.82 -1.36 -10.82
CA SER A 216 -1.46 -1.33 -11.38
C SER A 216 -0.38 -1.22 -10.30
N TYR A 217 -0.65 -0.50 -9.20
CA TYR A 217 0.28 -0.42 -8.06
C TYR A 217 0.38 -1.77 -7.33
N LEU A 218 -0.74 -2.45 -7.08
CA LEU A 218 -0.74 -3.80 -6.51
C LEU A 218 -0.03 -4.80 -7.43
N LEU A 219 -0.21 -4.66 -8.74
CA LEU A 219 0.52 -5.47 -9.71
C LEU A 219 2.02 -5.20 -9.64
N ALA A 220 2.44 -3.93 -9.54
CA ALA A 220 3.84 -3.54 -9.38
C ALA A 220 4.46 -4.14 -8.10
N LEU A 221 3.73 -4.10 -6.97
CA LEU A 221 4.11 -4.76 -5.71
C LEU A 221 4.33 -6.26 -5.86
N ARG A 222 3.55 -6.93 -6.72
CA ARG A 222 3.70 -8.37 -6.98
C ARG A 222 4.85 -8.66 -7.94
N LEU A 223 5.04 -7.83 -8.96
CA LEU A 223 6.10 -7.98 -9.95
C LEU A 223 7.49 -7.64 -9.40
N SER A 224 7.57 -6.78 -8.38
CA SER A 224 8.83 -6.42 -7.73
C SER A 224 9.36 -7.50 -6.77
N GLN A 225 8.59 -8.57 -6.51
CA GLN A 225 9.02 -9.67 -5.65
C GLN A 225 9.91 -10.68 -6.41
N PRO A 226 11.04 -11.13 -5.80
CA PRO A 226 11.50 -10.76 -4.47
C PRO A 226 12.14 -9.36 -4.43
N LEU A 227 11.83 -8.61 -3.38
CA LEU A 227 12.37 -7.28 -3.12
C LEU A 227 13.83 -7.37 -2.67
N THR A 228 14.64 -6.40 -3.08
CA THR A 228 16.01 -6.28 -2.57
C THR A 228 15.94 -5.66 -1.18
N LEU A 229 16.30 -6.42 -0.16
CA LEU A 229 16.22 -5.95 1.21
C LEU A 229 17.41 -5.05 1.56
N PRO A 230 17.20 -3.94 2.30
CA PRO A 230 18.28 -3.16 2.85
C PRO A 230 19.04 -3.98 3.92
N PRO A 231 20.27 -3.57 4.29
CA PRO A 231 21.06 -4.27 5.30
C PRO A 231 20.27 -4.53 6.57
N ASP A 232 20.40 -5.74 7.12
CA ASP A 232 19.70 -6.12 8.34
C ASP A 232 20.19 -5.27 9.52
N ASP A 233 19.27 -4.56 10.16
CA ASP A 233 19.53 -3.75 11.37
C ASP A 233 19.37 -4.56 12.68
N GLY A 234 19.25 -5.89 12.58
CA GLY A 234 19.17 -6.81 13.73
C GLY A 234 17.78 -6.95 14.36
N LYS A 235 16.75 -6.31 13.80
CA LYS A 235 15.36 -6.38 14.30
C LYS A 235 14.59 -7.65 13.88
N GLY A 236 15.21 -8.51 13.07
CA GLY A 236 14.59 -9.74 12.58
C GLY A 236 13.51 -9.52 11.51
N TRP A 237 12.94 -10.61 11.01
CA TRP A 237 11.90 -10.64 9.98
C TRP A 237 10.74 -11.54 10.45
N PRO A 238 9.49 -11.35 9.97
CA PRO A 238 9.05 -10.38 8.97
C PRO A 238 8.94 -8.95 9.51
N ARG A 239 8.91 -7.97 8.61
CA ARG A 239 8.83 -6.55 8.98
C ARG A 239 7.66 -5.85 8.31
N ARG A 240 7.00 -4.99 9.07
CA ARG A 240 5.89 -4.17 8.57
C ARG A 240 6.37 -2.75 8.30
N MET A 241 5.95 -2.20 7.16
CA MET A 241 6.22 -0.82 6.79
C MET A 241 5.01 -0.16 6.15
N VAL A 242 5.00 1.17 6.14
CA VAL A 242 4.02 1.98 5.42
C VAL A 242 4.74 2.59 4.23
N LEU A 243 4.29 2.25 3.03
CA LEU A 243 4.68 2.97 1.82
C LEU A 243 3.64 4.06 1.57
N ARG A 244 4.09 5.26 1.25
CA ARG A 244 3.19 6.39 0.98
C ARG A 244 3.83 7.31 -0.06
N PHE A 245 3.09 7.65 -1.10
CA PHE A 245 3.54 8.61 -2.10
C PHE A 245 2.34 9.35 -2.70
N ALA A 246 2.54 10.62 -3.05
CA ALA A 246 1.56 11.37 -3.81
C ALA A 246 1.77 11.10 -5.31
N ILE A 247 0.68 11.00 -6.06
CA ILE A 247 0.76 10.82 -7.51
C ILE A 247 1.33 12.06 -8.19
N ASP A 248 1.21 13.22 -7.55
CA ASP A 248 1.74 14.49 -8.02
C ASP A 248 3.28 14.57 -7.96
N ASP A 249 3.93 13.71 -7.17
CA ASP A 249 5.39 13.70 -6.97
C ASP A 249 6.13 12.79 -7.97
N LEU A 250 5.41 12.22 -8.94
CA LEU A 250 5.92 11.24 -9.92
C LEU A 250 6.25 11.86 -11.28
#